data_AF-A0A7I0J920-F1
#
_entry.id   AF-A0A7I0J920-F1
#
_cell.length_a   1.000
_cell.length_b   1.000
_cell.length_c   1.000
_cell.angle_alpha   90.00
_cell.angle_beta   90.00
_cell.angle_gamma   90.00
#
_symmetry.space_group_name_H-M   'P 1'
#
loop_
_entity.id
_entity.type
_entity.pdbx_description
1 polymer ?
#
loop_
_entity_poly.entity_id
_entity_poly.type
_entity_poly.pdbx_seq_one_letter_code
_entity_poly.pdbx_strand_id
1 'polypeptide(L)'
;ADGFKVGVLSSSRKGEALGQELGGFGVTGSNQSNDDLKRLTDGALERWGRIDVLVNSAGHGPRAQILEISDEDWHKGIDTYFLNVVRPTRLVTPVMQKQKSGAIINISTAWA
;
A
#
# COMPACT_ATOMS: atom_id res chain seq x y z
N ALA A 1 10.22 16.98 -1.81
CA ALA A 1 8.92 16.50 -1.29
C ALA A 1 8.06 17.73 -1.04
N ASP A 2 6.78 17.71 -1.43
CA ASP A 2 5.85 18.84 -1.29
C ASP A 2 5.44 19.11 0.18
N GLY A 3 6.33 18.85 1.13
CA GLY A 3 6.12 18.98 2.57
C GLY A 3 5.55 17.74 3.28
N PHE A 4 5.21 16.67 2.55
CA PHE A 4 4.69 15.45 3.17
C PHE A 4 5.73 14.68 4.00
N LYS A 5 5.29 14.16 5.15
CA LYS A 5 6.02 13.15 5.92
C LYS A 5 5.61 11.77 5.43
N VAL A 6 6.57 10.92 5.08
CA VAL A 6 6.30 9.71 4.29
C VAL A 6 6.57 8.44 5.10
N GLY A 7 5.58 7.55 5.13
CA GLY A 7 5.73 6.16 5.58
C GLY A 7 5.77 5.24 4.38
N VAL A 8 6.78 4.37 4.27
CA VAL A 8 6.95 3.48 3.11
C VAL A 8 6.87 2.01 3.52
N LEU A 9 6.02 1.22 2.87
CA LEU A 9 6.03 -0.25 2.96
C LEU A 9 6.65 -0.83 1.70
N SER A 10 7.60 -1.75 1.85
CA SER A 10 8.18 -2.51 0.74
C SER A 10 8.52 -3.93 1.18
N SER A 11 8.43 -4.89 0.26
CA SER A 11 8.89 -6.26 0.49
C SER A 11 10.41 -6.38 0.65
N SER A 12 11.15 -5.29 0.41
CA SER A 12 12.60 -5.24 0.59
C SER A 12 12.99 -4.13 1.56
N ARG A 13 14.20 -4.24 2.12
CA ARG A 13 14.80 -3.21 2.98
C ARG A 13 14.99 -1.85 2.30
N LYS A 14 14.80 -1.77 0.97
CA LYS A 14 14.82 -0.49 0.25
C LYS A 14 13.70 0.46 0.72
N GLY A 15 12.57 -0.07 1.18
CA GLY A 15 11.48 0.77 1.71
C GLY A 15 11.88 1.51 2.98
N GLU A 16 12.57 0.84 3.90
CA GLU A 16 13.11 1.45 5.12
C GLU A 16 14.16 2.52 4.81
N ALA A 17 15.12 2.20 3.93
CA ALA A 17 16.15 3.14 3.52
C ALA A 17 15.56 4.41 2.88
N LEU A 18 14.61 4.24 1.95
CA LEU A 18 13.94 5.38 1.31
C LEU A 18 13.11 6.20 2.30
N GLY A 19 12.38 5.54 3.20
CA GLY A 19 11.62 6.22 4.24
C GLY A 19 12.51 7.11 5.11
N GLN A 20 13.68 6.61 5.51
CA GLN A 20 14.67 7.38 6.28
C GLN A 20 15.29 8.53 5.46
N GLU A 21 15.66 8.28 4.21
CA GLU A 21 16.20 9.30 3.29
C GLU A 21 15.24 10.49 3.13
N LEU A 22 13.93 10.23 3.09
CA LEU A 22 12.88 11.24 2.99
C LEU A 22 12.50 11.89 4.33
N GLY A 23 13.23 11.61 5.42
CA GLY A 23 12.94 12.13 6.76
C GLY A 23 11.68 11.55 7.41
N GLY A 24 11.21 10.41 6.92
CA GLY A 24 10.05 9.66 7.41
C GLY A 24 10.46 8.33 8.04
N PHE A 25 9.69 7.27 7.74
CA PHE A 25 10.02 5.91 8.19
C PHE A 25 9.62 4.88 7.13
N GLY A 26 10.13 3.66 7.26
CA GLY A 26 9.66 2.56 6.45
C GLY A 26 9.48 1.28 7.24
N VAL A 27 8.80 0.34 6.60
CA VAL A 27 8.50 -1.00 7.11
C VAL A 27 8.87 -1.99 6.01
N THR A 28 9.75 -2.95 6.32
CA THR A 28 9.90 -4.14 5.47
C THR A 28 8.74 -5.10 5.75
N GLY A 29 7.99 -5.45 4.71
CA GLY A 29 6.80 -6.32 4.80
C GLY A 29 6.04 -6.44 3.49
N SER A 30 4.94 -7.19 3.50
CA SER A 30 4.10 -7.44 2.34
C SER A 30 2.86 -6.53 2.32
N ASN A 31 2.54 -5.97 1.15
CA ASN A 31 1.25 -5.28 0.94
C ASN A 31 0.05 -6.25 0.85
N GLN A 32 0.29 -7.56 0.92
CA GLN A 32 -0.75 -8.58 1.05
C GLN A 32 -0.96 -9.02 2.52
N SER A 33 -0.10 -8.59 3.45
CA SER A 33 -0.19 -8.91 4.88
C SER A 33 -0.95 -7.80 5.62
N ASN A 34 -2.07 -8.15 6.25
CA ASN A 34 -2.82 -7.20 7.07
C ASN A 34 -1.99 -6.69 8.26
N ASP A 35 -1.14 -7.54 8.83
CA ASP A 35 -0.31 -7.17 9.98
C ASP A 35 0.77 -6.16 9.56
N ASP A 36 1.39 -6.33 8.40
CA ASP A 36 2.41 -5.40 7.90
C ASP A 36 1.82 -4.05 7.52
N LEU A 37 0.65 -4.07 6.90
CA LEU A 37 -0.11 -2.85 6.60
C LEU A 37 -0.51 -2.13 7.89
N LYS A 38 -0.93 -2.87 8.93
CA LYS A 38 -1.25 -2.30 10.24
C LYS A 38 -0.03 -1.69 10.92
N ARG A 39 1.14 -2.35 10.85
CA ARG A 39 2.41 -1.80 11.35
C ARG A 39 2.74 -0.45 10.69
N LEU A 40 2.53 -0.34 9.37
CA LEU A 40 2.72 0.92 8.66
C LEU A 40 1.73 2.00 9.13
N THR A 41 0.43 1.70 9.15
CA THR A 41 -0.59 2.71 9.51
C THR A 41 -0.46 3.16 10.96
N ASP A 42 -0.22 2.23 11.89
CA ASP A 42 -0.01 2.54 13.30
C ASP A 42 1.26 3.36 13.50
N GLY A 43 2.34 3.02 12.80
CA GLY A 43 3.59 3.78 12.87
C GLY A 43 3.45 5.23 12.40
N ALA A 44 2.60 5.48 11.39
CA ALA A 44 2.29 6.83 10.92
C ALA A 44 1.43 7.59 11.94
N LEU A 45 0.41 6.95 12.52
CA LEU A 45 -0.45 7.53 13.54
C LEU A 45 0.31 7.84 14.83
N GLU A 46 1.21 6.97 15.26
CA GLU A 46 2.07 7.18 16.43
C GLU A 46 2.96 8.42 16.24
N ARG A 47 3.53 8.61 15.04
CA ARG A 47 4.48 9.70 14.75
C ARG A 47 3.79 11.03 14.48
N TRP A 48 2.66 11.00 13.80
CA TRP A 48 2.07 12.22 13.22
C TRP A 48 0.61 12.45 13.61
N GLY A 49 -0.06 11.46 14.22
CA GLY A 49 -1.46 11.55 14.65
C GLY A 49 -2.48 11.61 13.52
N ARG A 50 -2.05 11.48 12.26
CA ARG A 50 -2.89 11.65 11.06
C ARG A 50 -2.36 10.86 9.86
N ILE A 51 -3.25 10.59 8.91
CA ILE A 51 -2.93 10.04 7.59
C ILE A 51 -3.75 10.79 6.54
N ASP A 52 -3.08 11.59 5.70
CA ASP A 52 -3.73 12.46 4.73
C ASP A 52 -3.83 11.84 3.33
N VAL A 53 -2.82 11.05 2.96
CA VAL A 53 -2.74 10.43 1.63
C VAL A 53 -2.32 8.98 1.79
N LEU A 54 -3.03 8.08 1.13
CA LEU A 54 -2.61 6.70 0.87
C LEU A 54 -2.35 6.55 -0.63
N VAL A 55 -1.14 6.11 -0.98
CA VAL A 55 -0.79 5.74 -2.35
C VAL A 55 -0.55 4.24 -2.41
N ASN A 56 -1.37 3.53 -3.17
CA ASN A 56 -1.21 2.11 -3.38
C ASN A 56 -0.54 1.85 -4.73
N SER A 57 0.61 1.21 -4.70
CA SER A 57 1.24 0.61 -5.88
C SER A 57 1.14 -0.91 -5.80
N ALA A 58 1.24 -1.56 -6.95
CA ALA A 58 1.16 -3.02 -7.08
C ALA A 58 2.50 -3.60 -7.53
N GLY A 59 2.72 -4.86 -7.15
CA GLY A 59 3.76 -5.69 -7.77
C GLY A 59 3.27 -6.26 -9.11
N HIS A 60 3.85 -7.39 -9.49
CA HIS A 60 3.46 -8.10 -10.71
C HIS A 60 2.69 -9.36 -10.34
N GLY A 61 1.45 -9.46 -10.81
CA GLY A 61 0.63 -10.68 -10.74
C GLY A 61 0.93 -11.64 -11.89
N PRO A 62 0.26 -12.80 -11.91
CA PRO A 62 0.45 -13.83 -12.94
C PRO A 62 0.16 -13.32 -14.36
N ARG A 63 0.86 -13.90 -15.35
CA ARG A 63 0.73 -13.61 -16.78
C ARG A 63 0.80 -14.90 -17.59
N ALA A 64 -0.25 -15.19 -18.34
CA ALA A 64 -0.33 -16.31 -19.29
C ALA A 64 -1.38 -16.00 -20.37
N GLN A 65 -1.57 -16.89 -21.34
CA GLN A 65 -2.75 -16.81 -22.22
C GLN A 65 -4.02 -16.99 -21.38
N ILE A 66 -5.13 -16.37 -21.79
CA ILE A 66 -6.34 -16.29 -20.95
C ILE A 66 -6.85 -17.66 -20.46
N LEU A 67 -6.78 -18.69 -21.30
CA LEU A 67 -7.22 -20.05 -20.96
C LEU A 67 -6.18 -20.87 -20.16
N GLU A 68 -4.97 -20.34 -20.01
CA GLU A 68 -3.86 -20.97 -19.28
C GLU A 68 -3.69 -20.42 -17.87
N ILE A 69 -4.40 -19.33 -17.52
CA ILE A 69 -4.38 -18.78 -16.17
C ILE A 69 -5.20 -19.72 -15.28
N SER A 70 -4.52 -20.40 -14.36
CA SER A 70 -5.16 -21.28 -13.39
C SER A 70 -6.05 -20.50 -12.41
N ASP A 71 -7.02 -21.17 -11.78
CA ASP A 71 -7.84 -20.56 -10.72
C ASP A 71 -6.96 -20.04 -9.56
N GLU A 72 -5.88 -20.75 -9.24
CA GLU A 72 -4.91 -20.30 -8.25
C GLU A 72 -4.24 -18.98 -8.67
N ASP A 73 -3.87 -18.85 -9.94
CA ASP A 73 -3.28 -17.62 -10.47
C ASP A 73 -4.29 -16.47 -10.55
N TRP A 74 -5.56 -16.76 -10.80
CA TRP A 74 -6.62 -15.77 -10.68
C TRP A 74 -6.74 -15.24 -9.25
N HIS A 75 -6.75 -16.13 -8.26
CA HIS A 75 -6.77 -15.72 -6.85
C HIS A 75 -5.54 -14.89 -6.47
N LYS A 76 -4.34 -15.31 -6.89
CA LYS A 76 -3.10 -14.52 -6.71
C LYS A 76 -3.18 -13.15 -7.39
N GLY A 77 -3.79 -13.08 -8.58
CA GLY A 77 -4.03 -11.83 -9.31
C GLY A 77 -4.94 -10.88 -8.55
N ILE A 78 -6.04 -11.39 -7.97
CA ILE A 78 -6.94 -10.63 -7.11
C ILE A 78 -6.19 -10.09 -5.89
N ASP A 79 -5.36 -10.92 -5.25
CA ASP A 79 -4.54 -10.49 -4.13
C ASP A 79 -3.55 -9.38 -4.49
N THR A 80 -2.96 -9.46 -5.68
CA THR A 80 -1.89 -8.57 -6.14
C THR A 80 -2.40 -7.23 -6.64
N TYR A 81 -3.53 -7.21 -7.36
CA TYR A 81 -4.03 -6.01 -8.05
C TYR A 81 -5.29 -5.39 -7.44
N PHE A 82 -6.05 -6.16 -6.65
CA PHE A 82 -7.28 -5.67 -6.04
C PHE A 82 -7.17 -5.58 -4.51
N LEU A 83 -6.81 -6.66 -3.83
CA LEU A 83 -6.75 -6.63 -2.38
C LEU A 83 -5.56 -5.82 -1.86
N ASN A 84 -4.51 -5.60 -2.66
CA ASN A 84 -3.42 -4.70 -2.31
C ASN A 84 -3.90 -3.25 -2.04
N VAL A 85 -4.99 -2.80 -2.68
CA VAL A 85 -5.56 -1.46 -2.45
C VAL A 85 -6.67 -1.48 -1.40
N VAL A 86 -7.49 -2.53 -1.38
CA VAL A 86 -8.63 -2.63 -0.47
C VAL A 86 -8.16 -2.77 0.98
N ARG A 87 -7.14 -3.61 1.25
CA ARG A 87 -6.62 -3.87 2.60
C ARG A 87 -6.16 -2.58 3.31
N PRO A 88 -5.20 -1.78 2.80
CA PRO A 88 -4.80 -0.54 3.45
C PRO A 88 -5.89 0.52 3.47
N THR A 89 -6.75 0.57 2.45
CA THR A 89 -7.89 1.51 2.40
C THR A 89 -8.79 1.33 3.62
N ARG A 90 -9.11 0.09 4.01
CA ARG A 90 -9.91 -0.18 5.22
C ARG A 90 -9.25 0.33 6.50
N LEU A 91 -7.92 0.31 6.57
CA LEU A 91 -7.18 0.77 7.76
C LEU A 91 -7.14 2.29 7.87
N VAL A 92 -6.96 3.01 6.76
CA VAL A 92 -6.85 4.48 6.77
C VAL A 92 -8.20 5.20 6.75
N THR A 93 -9.26 4.56 6.26
CA THR A 93 -10.58 5.20 6.10
C THR A 93 -11.17 5.73 7.42
N PRO A 94 -11.16 4.99 8.55
CA PRO A 94 -11.66 5.52 9.82
C PRO A 94 -10.90 6.75 10.32
N VAL A 95 -9.59 6.83 10.03
CA VAL A 95 -8.75 7.99 10.36
C VAL A 95 -9.17 9.19 9.50
N MET A 96 -9.27 9.00 8.18
CA MET A 96 -9.69 10.04 7.25
C MET A 96 -11.11 10.54 7.51
N GLN A 97 -12.04 9.66 7.91
CA GLN A 97 -13.39 10.02 8.33
C GLN A 97 -13.39 10.95 9.56
N LYS A 98 -12.60 10.62 10.59
CA LYS A 98 -12.43 11.47 11.78
C LYS A 98 -11.81 12.83 11.43
N GLN A 99 -10.85 12.84 10.50
CA GLN A 99 -10.23 14.06 9.97
C GLN A 99 -11.17 14.88 9.08
N LYS A 100 -12.25 14.29 8.57
CA LYS A 100 -13.11 14.83 7.49
C LYS A 100 -12.31 15.20 6.24
N SER A 101 -11.19 14.52 6.00
CA SER A 101 -10.27 14.78 4.90
C SER A 101 -9.36 13.58 4.66
N GLY A 102 -9.06 13.31 3.38
CA GLY A 102 -8.12 12.29 2.96
C GLY A 102 -8.20 12.02 1.45
N ALA A 103 -7.10 11.52 0.88
CA ALA A 103 -7.04 11.09 -0.52
C ALA A 103 -6.45 9.67 -0.62
N ILE A 104 -7.04 8.84 -1.47
CA ILE A 104 -6.54 7.49 -1.79
C ILE A 104 -6.27 7.45 -3.30
N ILE A 105 -5.02 7.15 -3.65
CA ILE A 105 -4.54 7.09 -5.03
C ILE A 105 -4.08 5.67 -5.31
N ASN A 106 -4.66 5.04 -6.33
CA ASN A 106 -4.32 3.68 -6.74
C ASN A 106 -3.60 3.75 -8.09
N ILE A 107 -2.35 3.30 -8.14
CA ILE A 107 -1.60 3.20 -9.39
C ILE A 107 -2.10 1.96 -10.12
N SER A 108 -2.93 2.18 -11.14
CA SER A 108 -3.40 1.16 -12.07
C SER A 108 -2.55 1.17 -13.35
N THR A 109 -3.11 0.74 -14.46
CA THR A 109 -2.46 0.71 -15.77
C THR A 109 -3.49 0.99 -16.87
N ALA A 110 -3.03 1.63 -17.95
CA ALA A 110 -3.90 2.07 -19.04
C ALA A 110 -4.41 0.93 -19.92
N TRP A 111 -3.67 -0.19 -19.99
CA TRP A 111 -3.83 -1.30 -20.95
C TRP A 111 -4.07 -0.84 -22.40
N ALA A 112 -3.02 -0.92 -23.23
CA ALA A 112 -3.10 -0.87 -24.68
C ALA A 112 -2.62 -2.23 -25.22
#